data_AF-A0A7S0EW42-F1
#
_entry.id   AF-A0A7S0EW42-F1
#
_cell.length_a   1.000
_cell.length_b   1.000
_cell.length_c   1.000
_cell.angle_alpha   90.00
_cell.angle_beta   90.00
_cell.angle_gamma   90.00
#
_symmetry.space_group_name_H-M   'P 1'
#
loop_
_entity.id
_entity.type
_entity.pdbx_description
1 polymer ?
#
loop_
_entity_poly.entity_id
_entity_poly.type
_entity_poly.pdbx_seq_one_letter_code
_entity_poly.pdbx_strand_id
1 'polypeptide(L)'
;VLKDMKPSLNNDYSSWRRGLQALASDNKQLLNNELFSDQDLSHFLANKSNLVKMLIASIFRIRLAKLFSMNVTVQLLRICLQVARKQYDDVGWFDLNSRHVAHRVIPICLLMLGEDASEVSNVMEGSKGYKDLKAGSLVKDAVDFITSYPVCPVFGDMTCECINVVRLAPGVDALGVKLTDIQDLSKPKLTKLQERYSIASKLDMARKKIYSACCELEELKATLLRSNASRKFSPAEDQEIYNKVLAWLQMIEDWKEWILEQSAMKYSCPQRDENATSDIYPGEEEKFQQYKRVVTKNYSTADKSSLLELISMIKSFSSSLQELQSFLAPALARTCHWRTQE
;
A
#
# COMPACT_ATOMS: atom_id res chain seq x y z
N VAL A 1 4.31 -4.49 -10.46
CA VAL A 1 5.44 -4.37 -9.50
C VAL A 1 6.23 -5.66 -9.36
N LEU A 2 5.69 -6.75 -8.77
CA LEU A 2 6.43 -8.01 -8.53
C LEU A 2 7.16 -8.58 -9.75
N LYS A 3 6.45 -8.69 -10.88
CA LYS A 3 7.01 -9.19 -12.13
C LYS A 3 8.18 -8.33 -12.63
N ASP A 4 8.06 -7.01 -12.54
CA ASP A 4 9.08 -6.07 -13.02
C ASP A 4 10.35 -6.09 -12.17
N MET A 5 10.24 -6.45 -10.89
CA MET A 5 11.38 -6.55 -9.96
C MET A 5 12.06 -7.92 -9.97
N LYS A 6 11.53 -8.92 -10.70
CA LYS A 6 12.10 -10.27 -10.78
C LYS A 6 12.79 -10.49 -12.14
N PRO A 7 14.00 -9.95 -12.35
CA PRO A 7 14.76 -10.20 -13.58
C PRO A 7 15.14 -11.67 -13.72
N SER A 8 15.23 -12.41 -12.61
CA SER A 8 15.44 -13.86 -12.60
C SER A 8 14.42 -14.60 -13.46
N LEU A 9 13.13 -14.21 -13.42
CA LEU A 9 12.10 -14.84 -14.26
C LEU A 9 12.44 -14.75 -15.75
N ASN A 10 12.91 -13.59 -16.20
CA ASN A 10 13.30 -13.41 -17.61
C ASN A 10 14.59 -14.18 -17.93
N ASN A 11 15.56 -14.18 -17.01
CA ASN A 11 16.84 -14.86 -17.18
C ASN A 11 16.71 -16.39 -17.21
N ASP A 12 15.92 -16.95 -16.29
CA ASP A 12 15.65 -18.38 -16.17
C ASP A 12 14.91 -18.87 -17.41
N TYR A 13 13.86 -18.14 -17.82
CA TYR A 13 13.11 -18.45 -19.02
C TYR A 13 13.98 -18.37 -20.29
N SER A 14 14.80 -17.32 -20.42
CA SER A 14 15.74 -17.19 -21.54
C SER A 14 16.81 -18.28 -21.55
N SER A 15 17.20 -18.80 -20.39
CA SER A 15 18.18 -19.88 -20.28
C SER A 15 17.54 -21.24 -20.61
N TRP A 16 16.33 -21.49 -20.12
CA TRP A 16 15.51 -22.64 -20.50
C TRP A 16 15.28 -22.67 -22.02
N ARG A 17 14.89 -21.54 -22.62
CA ARG A 17 14.63 -21.42 -24.05
C ARG A 17 15.86 -21.74 -24.90
N ARG A 18 17.04 -21.24 -24.52
CA ARG A 18 18.31 -21.56 -25.19
C ARG A 18 18.66 -23.05 -25.06
N GLY A 19 18.46 -23.64 -23.88
CA GLY A 19 18.65 -25.07 -23.66
C GLY A 19 17.71 -25.93 -24.51
N LEU A 20 16.42 -25.55 -24.59
CA LEU A 20 15.43 -26.24 -25.40
C LEU A 20 15.77 -26.16 -26.90
N GLN A 21 16.19 -24.98 -27.40
CA GLN A 21 16.62 -24.82 -28.79
C GLN A 21 17.82 -25.70 -29.13
N ALA A 22 18.78 -25.84 -28.21
CA ALA A 22 19.94 -26.71 -28.38
C ALA A 22 19.59 -28.21 -28.36
N LEU A 23 18.54 -28.62 -27.64
CA LEU A 23 18.06 -30.01 -27.65
C LEU A 23 17.18 -30.31 -28.85
N ALA A 24 16.40 -29.33 -29.30
CA ALA A 24 15.46 -29.50 -30.40
C ALA A 24 16.13 -29.44 -31.78
N SER A 25 17.36 -28.92 -31.89
CA SER A 25 18.20 -29.12 -33.08
C SER A 25 18.48 -30.60 -33.34
N ASP A 26 18.53 -31.41 -32.27
CA ASP A 26 18.75 -32.86 -32.35
C ASP A 26 17.43 -33.65 -32.52
N ASN A 27 16.29 -33.08 -32.10
CA ASN A 27 14.96 -33.70 -32.20
C ASN A 27 13.87 -32.71 -32.64
N LYS A 28 13.71 -32.54 -33.97
CA LYS A 28 12.81 -31.57 -34.61
C LYS A 28 11.31 -31.73 -34.29
N GLN A 29 10.88 -32.86 -33.72
CA GLN A 29 9.47 -33.11 -33.39
C GLN A 29 8.97 -32.37 -32.13
N LEU A 30 9.88 -31.90 -31.27
CA LEU A 30 9.54 -31.19 -30.02
C LEU A 30 9.07 -29.74 -30.26
N LEU A 31 9.42 -29.11 -31.40
CA LEU A 31 9.23 -27.67 -31.65
C LEU A 31 7.83 -27.29 -32.15
N ASN A 32 7.05 -28.22 -32.73
CA ASN A 32 5.94 -27.84 -33.60
C ASN A 32 4.64 -27.43 -32.87
N ASN A 33 4.45 -27.81 -31.61
CA ASN A 33 3.22 -27.48 -30.86
C ASN A 33 3.38 -26.35 -29.82
N GLU A 34 4.62 -25.97 -29.44
CA GLU A 34 4.88 -25.00 -28.35
C GLU A 34 5.41 -23.63 -28.82
N LEU A 35 5.72 -23.47 -30.11
CA LEU A 35 6.41 -22.28 -30.63
C LEU A 35 5.61 -20.97 -30.50
N PHE A 36 4.27 -21.05 -30.57
CA PHE A 36 3.40 -19.88 -30.45
C PHE A 36 3.28 -19.40 -29.00
N SER A 37 3.14 -20.30 -28.03
CA SER A 37 3.12 -19.96 -26.60
C SER A 37 4.47 -19.41 -26.10
N ASP A 38 5.58 -19.83 -26.72
CA ASP A 38 6.93 -19.41 -26.38
C ASP A 38 7.22 -17.94 -26.77
N GLN A 39 6.66 -17.46 -27.88
CA GLN A 39 6.83 -16.06 -28.28
C GLN A 39 6.05 -15.09 -27.39
N ASP A 40 4.80 -15.42 -27.06
CA ASP A 40 3.95 -14.59 -26.21
C ASP A 40 4.51 -14.46 -24.79
N LEU A 41 5.02 -15.57 -24.23
CA LEU A 41 5.63 -15.55 -22.90
C LEU A 41 6.96 -14.76 -22.91
N SER A 42 7.78 -14.91 -23.96
CA SER A 42 9.01 -14.13 -24.12
C SER A 42 8.71 -12.63 -24.20
N HIS A 43 7.73 -12.23 -25.00
CA HIS A 43 7.30 -10.83 -25.11
C HIS A 43 6.67 -10.33 -23.80
N PHE A 44 5.88 -11.18 -23.13
CA PHE A 44 5.30 -10.85 -21.84
C PHE A 44 6.39 -10.56 -20.81
N LEU A 45 7.39 -11.43 -20.65
CA LEU A 45 8.45 -11.28 -19.65
C LEU A 45 9.37 -10.08 -19.94
N ALA A 46 9.71 -9.83 -21.20
CA ALA A 46 10.60 -8.74 -21.60
C ALA A 46 10.02 -7.34 -21.32
N ASN A 47 8.70 -7.16 -21.42
CA ASN A 47 8.08 -5.85 -21.31
C ASN A 47 7.85 -5.39 -19.87
N LYS A 48 8.47 -4.28 -19.46
CA LYS A 48 8.20 -3.68 -18.14
C LYS A 48 6.76 -3.17 -18.03
N SER A 49 6.17 -3.41 -16.86
CA SER A 49 4.81 -3.02 -16.48
C SER A 49 3.73 -3.52 -17.44
N ASN A 50 4.01 -4.65 -18.12
CA ASN A 50 3.12 -5.21 -19.14
C ASN A 50 1.71 -5.50 -18.59
N LEU A 51 1.59 -5.99 -17.35
CA LEU A 51 0.29 -6.26 -16.73
C LEU A 51 -0.58 -4.99 -16.61
N VAL A 52 0.03 -3.86 -16.26
CA VAL A 52 -0.68 -2.58 -16.16
C VAL A 52 -1.12 -2.13 -17.56
N LYS A 53 -0.22 -2.20 -18.54
CA LYS A 53 -0.53 -1.87 -19.95
C LYS A 53 -1.63 -2.76 -20.53
N MET A 54 -1.58 -4.07 -20.25
CA MET A 54 -2.60 -5.03 -20.69
C MET A 54 -3.95 -4.76 -20.03
N LEU A 55 -3.98 -4.44 -18.73
CA LEU A 55 -5.21 -4.07 -18.03
C LEU A 55 -5.84 -2.84 -18.67
N ILE A 56 -5.05 -1.80 -18.88
CA ILE A 56 -5.49 -0.55 -19.48
C ILE A 56 -6.03 -0.77 -20.88
N ALA A 57 -5.27 -1.44 -21.75
CA ALA A 57 -5.71 -1.77 -23.11
C ALA A 57 -7.01 -2.60 -23.11
N SER A 58 -7.16 -3.52 -22.16
CA SER A 58 -8.37 -4.35 -22.03
C SER A 58 -9.57 -3.50 -21.60
N ILE A 59 -9.40 -2.64 -20.61
CA ILE A 59 -10.47 -1.75 -20.13
C ILE A 59 -10.85 -0.74 -21.23
N PHE A 60 -9.87 -0.20 -21.94
CA PHE A 60 -10.10 0.67 -23.08
C PHE A 60 -10.96 -0.02 -24.15
N ARG A 61 -10.64 -1.27 -24.52
CA ARG A 61 -11.48 -2.07 -25.44
C ARG A 61 -12.90 -2.26 -24.94
N ILE A 62 -13.09 -2.57 -23.65
CA ILE A 62 -14.42 -2.73 -23.04
C ILE A 62 -15.20 -1.41 -23.07
N ARG A 63 -14.53 -0.27 -22.87
CA ARG A 63 -15.14 1.07 -22.96
C ARG A 63 -15.53 1.43 -24.38
N LEU A 64 -14.70 1.11 -25.38
CA LEU A 64 -15.06 1.27 -26.80
C LEU A 64 -16.31 0.46 -27.16
N ALA A 65 -16.45 -0.73 -26.59
CA ALA A 65 -17.65 -1.56 -26.72
C ALA A 65 -18.87 -1.03 -25.93
N LYS A 66 -18.76 0.14 -25.27
CA LYS A 66 -19.77 0.75 -24.37
C LYS A 66 -20.21 -0.16 -23.20
N LEU A 67 -19.45 -1.21 -22.90
CA LEU A 67 -19.73 -2.15 -21.81
C LEU A 67 -19.29 -1.61 -20.44
N PHE A 68 -18.39 -0.63 -20.43
CA PHE A 68 -17.88 0.00 -19.21
C PHE A 68 -17.89 1.52 -19.36
N SER A 69 -18.48 2.22 -18.39
CA SER A 69 -18.55 3.68 -18.40
C SER A 69 -17.38 4.28 -17.61
N MET A 70 -16.84 5.41 -18.09
CA MET A 70 -15.97 6.34 -17.34
C MET A 70 -16.49 6.61 -15.91
N ASN A 71 -17.81 6.61 -15.72
CA ASN A 71 -18.43 6.82 -14.42
C ASN A 71 -17.93 5.80 -13.38
N VAL A 72 -17.68 4.54 -13.75
CA VAL A 72 -17.22 3.52 -12.79
C VAL A 72 -15.81 3.84 -12.27
N THR A 73 -14.90 4.28 -13.13
CA THR A 73 -13.55 4.69 -12.72
C THR A 73 -13.58 5.94 -11.85
N VAL A 74 -14.47 6.89 -12.15
CA VAL A 74 -14.67 8.09 -11.32
C VAL A 74 -15.27 7.75 -9.96
N GLN A 75 -16.27 6.86 -9.89
CA GLN A 75 -16.83 6.39 -8.62
C GLN A 75 -15.81 5.62 -7.80
N LEU A 76 -15.03 4.74 -8.45
CA LEU A 76 -13.96 3.99 -7.79
C LEU A 76 -12.92 4.94 -7.19
N LEU A 77 -12.44 5.93 -7.95
CA LEU A 77 -11.52 6.95 -7.45
C LEU A 77 -12.12 7.70 -6.25
N ARG A 78 -13.39 8.09 -6.32
CA ARG A 78 -14.10 8.78 -5.23
C ARG A 78 -14.16 7.93 -3.96
N ILE A 79 -14.57 6.68 -4.07
CA ILE A 79 -14.62 5.75 -2.92
C ILE A 79 -13.23 5.53 -2.35
N CYS A 80 -12.23 5.27 -3.19
CA CYS A 80 -10.86 5.08 -2.72
C CYS A 80 -10.30 6.32 -2.01
N LEU A 81 -10.58 7.53 -2.50
CA LEU A 81 -10.16 8.77 -1.82
C LEU A 81 -10.87 8.97 -0.49
N GLN A 82 -12.17 8.68 -0.41
CA GLN A 82 -12.91 8.74 0.86
C GLN A 82 -12.37 7.74 1.87
N VAL A 83 -12.13 6.50 1.46
CA VAL A 83 -11.56 5.45 2.31
C VAL A 83 -10.14 5.83 2.75
N ALA A 84 -9.29 6.25 1.81
CA ALA A 84 -7.92 6.64 2.12
C ALA A 84 -7.87 7.82 3.09
N ARG A 85 -8.65 8.89 2.87
CA ARG A 85 -8.70 10.02 3.80
C ARG A 85 -9.16 9.59 5.19
N LYS A 86 -10.22 8.78 5.30
CA LYS A 86 -10.64 8.24 6.60
C LYS A 86 -9.54 7.42 7.26
N GLN A 87 -8.83 6.58 6.52
CA GLN A 87 -7.75 5.77 7.08
C GLN A 87 -6.51 6.56 7.51
N TYR A 88 -6.26 7.73 6.88
CA TYR A 88 -5.09 8.57 7.16
C TYR A 88 -5.38 9.73 8.11
N ASP A 89 -6.62 10.24 8.13
CA ASP A 89 -7.04 11.41 8.90
C ASP A 89 -7.89 11.04 10.15
N ASP A 90 -8.74 10.02 10.06
CA ASP A 90 -9.57 9.57 11.21
C ASP A 90 -8.86 8.48 12.02
N VAL A 91 -8.76 8.69 13.34
CA VAL A 91 -8.26 7.68 14.27
C VAL A 91 -9.34 6.62 14.47
N GLY A 92 -9.03 5.35 14.19
CA GLY A 92 -9.94 4.23 14.49
C GLY A 92 -10.76 3.73 13.29
N TRP A 93 -10.29 3.89 12.06
CA TRP A 93 -10.86 3.12 10.94
C TRP A 93 -10.24 1.71 10.90
N PHE A 94 -11.00 0.70 11.33
CA PHE A 94 -10.62 -0.71 11.22
C PHE A 94 -11.11 -1.28 9.89
N ASP A 95 -10.19 -1.72 9.03
CA ASP A 95 -10.52 -2.62 7.92
C ASP A 95 -9.66 -3.87 8.04
N LEU A 96 -10.19 -5.03 7.65
CA LEU A 96 -9.47 -6.30 7.58
C LEU A 96 -8.44 -6.30 6.43
N ASN A 97 -8.56 -5.35 5.50
CA ASN A 97 -7.63 -5.15 4.40
C ASN A 97 -6.64 -4.02 4.70
N SER A 98 -5.39 -4.17 4.24
CA SER A 98 -4.31 -3.19 4.47
C SER A 98 -4.75 -1.77 4.11
N ARG A 99 -4.43 -0.78 4.95
CA ARG A 99 -4.64 0.67 4.71
C ARG A 99 -4.19 1.10 3.30
N HIS A 100 -3.20 0.41 2.76
CA HIS A 100 -2.56 0.75 1.50
C HIS A 100 -3.30 0.27 0.24
N VAL A 101 -4.44 -0.44 0.34
CA VAL A 101 -5.20 -0.85 -0.87
C VAL A 101 -5.70 0.38 -1.62
N ALA A 102 -6.43 1.27 -0.96
CA ALA A 102 -6.95 2.48 -1.59
C ALA A 102 -5.79 3.35 -2.11
N HIS A 103 -4.71 3.45 -1.34
CA HIS A 103 -3.48 4.16 -1.72
C HIS A 103 -2.88 3.65 -3.04
N ARG A 104 -2.86 2.32 -3.26
CA ARG A 104 -2.36 1.70 -4.50
C ARG A 104 -3.33 1.84 -5.69
N VAL A 105 -4.63 1.89 -5.43
CA VAL A 105 -5.66 1.97 -6.49
C VAL A 105 -5.79 3.38 -7.07
N ILE A 106 -5.68 4.42 -6.23
CA ILE A 106 -5.78 5.83 -6.66
C ILE A 106 -4.88 6.18 -7.87
N PRO A 107 -3.55 5.87 -7.88
CA PRO A 107 -2.71 6.19 -9.04
C PRO A 107 -3.09 5.40 -10.30
N ILE A 108 -3.62 4.17 -10.16
CA ILE A 108 -4.11 3.39 -11.30
C ILE A 108 -5.40 4.01 -11.86
N CYS A 109 -6.30 4.50 -11.02
CA CYS A 109 -7.49 5.22 -11.48
C CYS A 109 -7.10 6.49 -12.25
N LEU A 110 -6.13 7.27 -11.76
CA LEU A 110 -5.63 8.45 -12.48
C LEU A 110 -4.99 8.09 -13.81
N LEU A 111 -4.19 7.02 -13.83
CA LEU A 111 -3.57 6.49 -15.04
C LEU A 111 -4.63 6.15 -16.11
N MET A 112 -5.69 5.44 -15.71
CA MET A 112 -6.80 5.09 -16.61
C MET A 112 -7.56 6.31 -17.12
N LEU A 113 -7.81 7.30 -16.25
CA LEU A 113 -8.50 8.54 -16.62
C LEU A 113 -7.66 9.42 -17.56
N GLY A 114 -6.32 9.40 -17.40
CA GLY A 114 -5.40 10.14 -18.26
C GLY A 114 -5.39 9.61 -19.69
N GLU A 115 -5.38 8.29 -19.86
CA GLU A 115 -5.50 7.69 -21.20
C GLU A 115 -6.84 8.03 -21.86
N ASP A 116 -7.95 7.96 -21.10
CA ASP A 116 -9.27 8.34 -21.63
C ASP A 116 -9.32 9.82 -22.06
N ALA A 117 -8.66 10.72 -21.32
CA ALA A 117 -8.61 12.14 -21.64
C ALA A 117 -7.82 12.42 -22.92
N SER A 118 -6.75 11.67 -23.17
CA SER A 118 -5.90 11.79 -24.37
C SER A 118 -6.60 11.30 -25.63
N GLU A 119 -7.26 10.15 -25.56
CA GLU A 119 -7.78 9.47 -26.76
C GLU A 119 -9.21 9.89 -27.13
N VAL A 120 -9.97 10.49 -26.20
CA VAL A 120 -11.40 10.73 -26.39
C VAL A 120 -11.80 12.20 -26.15
N SER A 121 -10.82 13.10 -26.21
CA SER A 121 -11.02 14.57 -26.12
C SER A 121 -12.10 15.11 -27.07
N ASN A 122 -12.34 14.45 -28.22
CA ASN A 122 -13.35 14.86 -29.20
C ASN A 122 -14.76 14.25 -29.00
N VAL A 123 -14.93 13.20 -28.18
CA VAL A 123 -16.23 12.50 -28.00
C VAL A 123 -16.77 12.66 -26.57
N MET A 124 -15.93 13.02 -25.58
CA MET A 124 -16.30 13.02 -24.16
C MET A 124 -16.78 14.36 -23.58
N GLU A 125 -16.72 15.48 -24.31
CA GLU A 125 -17.12 16.80 -23.78
C GLU A 125 -18.57 16.86 -23.25
N GLY A 126 -19.42 15.88 -23.61
CA GLY A 126 -20.80 15.78 -23.15
C GLY A 126 -21.08 14.78 -22.01
N SER A 127 -20.13 13.93 -21.62
CA SER A 127 -20.42 12.85 -20.66
C SER A 127 -20.46 13.35 -19.21
N LYS A 128 -21.45 12.92 -18.42
CA LYS A 128 -21.64 13.34 -17.02
C LYS A 128 -20.39 13.10 -16.16
N GLY A 129 -19.68 11.99 -16.38
CA GLY A 129 -18.41 11.68 -15.71
C GLY A 129 -17.27 12.63 -16.07
N TYR A 130 -17.18 13.09 -17.32
CA TYR A 130 -16.19 14.09 -17.75
C TYR A 130 -16.51 15.48 -17.20
N LYS A 131 -17.80 15.83 -17.04
CA LYS A 131 -18.23 17.05 -16.33
C LYS A 131 -17.90 16.98 -14.83
N ASP A 132 -18.08 15.83 -14.18
CA ASP A 132 -17.69 15.61 -12.78
C ASP A 132 -16.15 15.65 -12.59
N LEU A 133 -15.37 15.24 -13.61
CA LEU A 133 -13.91 15.39 -13.67
C LEU A 133 -13.49 16.86 -13.88
N LYS A 134 -14.06 17.56 -14.86
CA LYS A 134 -13.80 18.99 -15.17
C LYS A 134 -14.28 19.94 -14.08
N ALA A 135 -15.22 19.54 -13.22
CA ALA A 135 -15.60 20.30 -12.03
C ALA A 135 -14.44 20.46 -11.02
N GLY A 136 -13.29 19.81 -11.24
CA GLY A 136 -11.98 20.27 -10.76
C GLY A 136 -11.60 19.87 -9.34
N SER A 137 -12.47 19.23 -8.56
CA SER A 137 -12.12 18.79 -7.20
C SER A 137 -11.41 17.44 -7.17
N LEU A 138 -11.92 16.42 -7.87
CA LEU A 138 -11.52 15.03 -7.61
C LEU A 138 -10.10 14.67 -8.08
N VAL A 139 -9.70 15.12 -9.28
CA VAL A 139 -8.34 14.89 -9.80
C VAL A 139 -7.33 15.65 -8.95
N LYS A 140 -7.65 16.90 -8.59
CA LYS A 140 -6.83 17.71 -7.69
C LYS A 140 -6.70 17.05 -6.32
N ASP A 141 -7.82 16.57 -5.76
CA ASP A 141 -7.85 15.84 -4.48
C ASP A 141 -6.98 14.58 -4.53
N ALA A 142 -6.99 13.85 -5.64
CA ALA A 142 -6.14 12.67 -5.84
C ALA A 142 -4.65 13.03 -5.93
N VAL A 143 -4.32 14.11 -6.62
CA VAL A 143 -2.95 14.62 -6.74
C VAL A 143 -2.44 15.15 -5.41
N ASP A 144 -3.26 15.88 -4.67
CA ASP A 144 -2.95 16.38 -3.34
C ASP A 144 -2.71 15.22 -2.38
N PHE A 145 -3.52 14.16 -2.47
CA PHE A 145 -3.32 12.92 -1.71
C PHE A 145 -2.01 12.22 -2.07
N ILE A 146 -1.73 11.99 -3.36
CA ILE A 146 -0.49 11.36 -3.83
C ILE A 146 0.74 12.19 -3.43
N THR A 147 0.65 13.51 -3.50
CA THR A 147 1.76 14.39 -3.10
C THR A 147 1.99 14.36 -1.59
N SER A 148 0.91 14.21 -0.81
CA SER A 148 0.98 14.09 0.65
C SER A 148 1.46 12.72 1.12
N TYR A 149 1.19 11.68 0.33
CA TYR A 149 1.57 10.28 0.58
C TYR A 149 2.15 9.67 -0.70
N PRO A 150 3.40 9.99 -1.06
CA PRO A 150 3.96 9.63 -2.37
C PRO A 150 4.39 8.17 -2.44
N VAL A 151 4.66 7.53 -1.29
CA VAL A 151 5.12 6.15 -1.19
C VAL A 151 4.11 5.30 -0.45
N CYS A 152 3.84 4.10 -0.97
CA CYS A 152 3.06 3.06 -0.29
C CYS A 152 3.80 1.71 -0.24
N PRO A 153 3.64 0.93 0.84
CA PRO A 153 4.03 -0.47 0.87
C PRO A 153 3.24 -1.31 -0.13
N VAL A 154 3.90 -2.29 -0.77
CA VAL A 154 3.25 -3.22 -1.71
C VAL A 154 3.32 -4.64 -1.20
N PHE A 155 4.52 -5.20 -1.12
CA PHE A 155 4.75 -6.60 -0.77
C PHE A 155 6.15 -6.78 -0.20
N GLY A 156 6.28 -7.25 1.04
CA GLY A 156 7.58 -7.37 1.70
C GLY A 156 8.29 -6.02 1.77
N ASP A 157 9.54 -5.99 1.34
CA ASP A 157 10.38 -4.78 1.22
C ASP A 157 10.08 -3.94 -0.03
N MET A 158 9.16 -4.39 -0.88
CA MET A 158 8.81 -3.67 -2.10
C MET A 158 7.90 -2.49 -1.82
N THR A 159 8.31 -1.34 -2.34
CA THR A 159 7.56 -0.09 -2.27
C THR A 159 7.06 0.32 -3.65
N CYS A 160 6.05 1.18 -3.67
CA CYS A 160 5.58 1.82 -4.88
C CYS A 160 5.50 3.31 -4.66
N GLU A 161 6.22 4.06 -5.50
CA GLU A 161 5.99 5.48 -5.66
C GLU A 161 4.80 5.70 -6.58
N CYS A 162 3.78 6.37 -6.07
CA CYS A 162 2.52 6.57 -6.79
C CYS A 162 2.74 7.35 -8.10
N ILE A 163 3.70 8.28 -8.11
CA ILE A 163 4.04 9.06 -9.30
C ILE A 163 4.56 8.20 -10.46
N ASN A 164 5.36 7.17 -10.16
CA ASN A 164 5.90 6.28 -11.19
C ASN A 164 4.81 5.46 -11.87
N VAL A 165 3.73 5.13 -11.14
CA VAL A 165 2.56 4.47 -11.72
C VAL A 165 1.80 5.42 -12.62
N VAL A 166 1.55 6.65 -12.17
CA VAL A 166 0.79 7.64 -12.96
C VAL A 166 1.53 7.99 -14.27
N ARG A 167 2.86 8.09 -14.23
CA ARG A 167 3.71 8.37 -15.40
C ARG A 167 3.72 7.28 -16.47
N LEU A 168 3.14 6.10 -16.21
CA LEU A 168 3.07 5.05 -17.22
C LEU A 168 2.18 5.43 -18.41
N ALA A 169 1.30 6.44 -18.29
CA ALA A 169 0.47 6.92 -19.40
C ALA A 169 0.92 8.31 -19.88
N PRO A 170 1.02 8.52 -21.21
CA PRO A 170 1.32 9.82 -21.80
C PRO A 170 0.15 10.82 -21.68
N GLY A 171 -1.07 10.35 -21.39
CA GLY A 171 -2.28 11.19 -21.34
C GLY A 171 -2.52 11.94 -20.02
N VAL A 172 -1.67 11.76 -19.01
CA VAL A 172 -1.84 12.42 -17.70
C VAL A 172 -1.65 13.94 -17.80
N ASP A 173 -0.83 14.41 -18.73
CA ASP A 173 -0.65 15.85 -18.97
C ASP A 173 -1.97 16.51 -19.41
N ALA A 174 -2.84 15.77 -20.09
CA ALA A 174 -4.17 16.24 -20.48
C ALA A 174 -5.13 16.43 -19.28
N LEU A 175 -4.81 15.86 -18.12
CA LEU A 175 -5.53 16.11 -16.87
C LEU A 175 -5.09 17.42 -16.18
N GLY A 176 -4.11 18.16 -16.73
CA GLY A 176 -3.59 19.42 -16.17
C GLY A 176 -2.80 19.22 -14.87
N VAL A 177 -2.29 18.01 -14.64
CA VAL A 177 -1.68 17.58 -13.39
C VAL A 177 -0.17 17.79 -13.43
N LYS A 178 0.39 18.57 -12.51
CA LYS A 178 1.84 18.66 -12.28
C LYS A 178 2.24 17.78 -11.10
N LEU A 179 2.70 16.56 -11.39
CA LEU A 179 3.24 15.65 -10.38
C LEU A 179 4.74 15.88 -10.23
N THR A 180 5.21 16.06 -8.98
CA THR A 180 6.63 16.23 -8.65
C THR A 180 7.19 14.96 -8.03
N ASP A 181 8.36 14.51 -8.49
CA ASP A 181 9.05 13.39 -7.84
C ASP A 181 9.45 13.74 -6.42
N ILE A 182 9.60 12.71 -5.58
CA ILE A 182 10.11 12.86 -4.21
C ILE A 182 11.50 13.50 -4.23
N GLN A 183 12.31 13.17 -5.24
CA GLN A 183 13.66 13.71 -5.44
C GLN A 183 13.65 15.18 -5.87
N ASP A 184 12.55 15.65 -6.47
CA ASP A 184 12.35 17.03 -6.93
C ASP A 184 11.68 17.91 -5.87
N LEU A 185 11.24 17.33 -4.75
CA LEU A 185 10.67 18.09 -3.65
C LEU A 185 11.70 19.04 -3.06
N SER A 186 11.27 20.28 -2.79
CA SER A 186 12.10 21.22 -2.06
C SER A 186 12.47 20.65 -0.69
N LYS A 187 13.71 20.93 -0.22
CA LYS A 187 14.20 20.51 1.10
C LYS A 187 13.14 20.64 2.23
N PRO A 188 12.44 21.77 2.42
CA PRO A 188 11.45 21.89 3.48
C PRO A 188 10.21 20.99 3.31
N LYS A 189 9.77 20.72 2.07
CA LYS A 189 8.67 19.78 1.82
C LYS A 189 9.10 18.34 2.13
N LEU A 190 10.33 17.98 1.75
CA LEU A 190 10.91 16.68 2.06
C LEU A 190 11.06 16.46 3.57
N THR A 191 11.50 17.48 4.33
CA THR A 191 11.59 17.39 5.80
C THR A 191 10.22 17.16 6.43
N LYS A 192 9.19 17.92 6.02
CA LYS A 192 7.81 17.71 6.52
C LYS A 192 7.28 16.30 6.20
N LEU A 193 7.62 15.79 5.02
CA LEU A 193 7.26 14.43 4.63
C LEU A 193 7.99 13.41 5.53
N GLN A 194 9.29 13.58 5.74
CA GLN A 194 10.06 12.71 6.64
C GLN A 194 9.54 12.72 8.08
N GLU A 195 9.15 13.89 8.61
CA GLU A 195 8.54 14.03 9.93
C GLU A 195 7.20 13.31 10.04
N ARG A 196 6.37 13.36 8.98
CA ARG A 196 5.07 12.66 8.91
C ARG A 196 5.21 11.14 8.96
N TYR A 197 6.22 10.61 8.29
CA TYR A 197 6.51 9.17 8.26
C TYR A 197 7.37 8.71 9.44
N SER A 198 8.00 9.63 10.19
CA SER A 198 8.80 9.27 11.36
C SER A 198 7.93 8.82 12.52
N ILE A 199 8.27 7.69 13.11
CA ILE A 199 7.66 7.19 14.35
C ILE A 199 8.08 8.05 15.53
N ALA A 200 9.30 8.61 15.52
CA ALA A 200 9.79 9.43 16.63
C ALA A 200 8.87 10.63 16.91
N SER A 201 8.28 11.24 15.88
CA SER A 201 7.32 12.34 16.03
C SER A 201 5.96 11.90 16.60
N LYS A 202 5.57 10.63 16.39
CA LYS A 202 4.30 10.05 16.83
C LYS A 202 4.41 9.31 18.18
N LEU A 203 5.63 9.08 18.66
CA LEU A 203 5.89 8.17 19.78
C LEU A 203 5.25 8.63 21.10
N ASP A 204 5.24 9.93 21.39
CA ASP A 204 4.63 10.46 22.60
C ASP A 204 3.11 10.26 22.63
N MET A 205 2.46 10.33 21.47
CA MET A 205 1.04 9.99 21.33
C MET A 205 0.81 8.50 21.55
N ALA A 206 1.69 7.64 21.00
CA ALA A 206 1.63 6.19 21.22
C ALA A 206 1.79 5.82 22.70
N ARG A 207 2.76 6.44 23.41
CA ARG A 207 3.00 6.24 24.85
C ARG A 207 1.76 6.55 25.70
N LYS A 208 1.09 7.67 25.42
CA LYS A 208 -0.14 8.05 26.13
C LYS A 208 -1.28 7.07 25.86
N LYS A 209 -1.46 6.69 24.59
CA LYS A 209 -2.51 5.74 24.18
C LYS A 209 -2.29 4.35 24.79
N ILE A 210 -1.06 3.82 24.75
CA ILE A 210 -0.78 2.50 25.34
C ILE A 210 -0.99 2.52 26.84
N TYR A 211 -0.59 3.59 27.53
CA TYR A 211 -0.76 3.69 28.97
C TYR A 211 -2.24 3.61 29.37
N SER A 212 -3.10 4.39 28.70
CA SER A 212 -4.56 4.32 28.90
C SER A 212 -5.10 2.92 28.61
N ALA A 213 -4.72 2.33 27.47
CA ALA A 213 -5.18 1.01 27.07
C ALA A 213 -4.75 -0.09 28.06
N CYS A 214 -3.53 -0.02 28.60
CA CYS A 214 -3.06 -0.94 29.63
C CYS A 214 -3.84 -0.77 30.94
N CYS A 215 -4.10 0.46 31.40
CA CYS A 215 -4.92 0.70 32.59
C CYS A 215 -6.33 0.10 32.44
N GLU A 216 -6.98 0.35 31.31
CA GLU A 216 -8.31 -0.19 31.02
C GLU A 216 -8.32 -1.72 30.91
N LEU A 217 -7.26 -2.31 30.32
CA LEU A 217 -7.12 -3.76 30.22
C LEU A 217 -6.98 -4.39 31.60
N GLU A 218 -6.15 -3.82 32.48
CA GLU A 218 -5.97 -4.32 33.85
C GLU A 218 -7.24 -4.17 34.69
N GLU A 219 -8.00 -3.10 34.51
CA GLU A 219 -9.32 -2.94 35.13
C GLU A 219 -10.31 -4.02 34.67
N LEU A 220 -10.32 -4.33 33.37
CA LEU A 220 -11.14 -5.40 32.81
C LEU A 220 -10.72 -6.77 33.36
N LYS A 221 -9.40 -7.05 33.43
CA LYS A 221 -8.85 -8.28 34.05
C LYS A 221 -9.29 -8.42 35.49
N ALA A 222 -9.16 -7.37 36.29
CA ALA A 222 -9.56 -7.39 37.69
C ALA A 222 -11.06 -7.67 37.85
N THR A 223 -11.88 -7.12 36.97
CA THR A 223 -13.33 -7.36 36.96
C THR A 223 -13.67 -8.80 36.57
N LEU A 224 -12.98 -9.34 35.56
CA LEU A 224 -13.10 -10.74 35.13
C LEU A 224 -12.70 -11.72 36.24
N LEU A 225 -11.60 -11.46 36.95
CA LEU A 225 -11.13 -12.31 38.05
C LEU A 225 -12.06 -12.29 39.27
N ARG A 226 -12.70 -11.15 39.55
CA ARG A 226 -13.69 -11.02 40.65
C ARG A 226 -15.02 -11.69 40.32
N SER A 227 -15.38 -11.77 39.06
CA SER A 227 -16.55 -12.53 38.63
C SER A 227 -16.22 -14.01 38.51
N ASN A 228 -16.88 -14.87 39.29
CA ASN A 228 -16.82 -16.32 39.08
C ASN A 228 -17.01 -16.66 37.59
N ALA A 229 -16.30 -17.68 37.08
CA ALA A 229 -16.25 -18.07 35.66
C ALA A 229 -17.60 -18.33 34.95
N SER A 230 -18.72 -18.24 35.67
CA SER A 230 -20.10 -18.40 35.20
C SER A 230 -20.89 -17.08 35.09
N ARG A 231 -20.30 -15.92 35.41
CA ARG A 231 -21.00 -14.63 35.29
C ARG A 231 -21.32 -14.35 33.82
N LYS A 232 -22.60 -14.25 33.50
CA LYS A 232 -23.07 -13.71 32.22
C LYS A 232 -23.00 -12.19 32.30
N PHE A 233 -22.22 -11.58 31.42
CA PHE A 233 -22.21 -10.13 31.25
C PHE A 233 -23.59 -9.65 30.79
N SER A 234 -23.96 -8.45 31.24
CA SER A 234 -25.11 -7.76 30.67
C SER A 234 -24.83 -7.33 29.23
N PRO A 235 -25.85 -7.13 28.38
CA PRO A 235 -25.66 -6.64 27.02
C PRO A 235 -24.89 -5.32 26.95
N ALA A 236 -25.06 -4.44 27.95
CA ALA A 236 -24.34 -3.18 28.04
C ALA A 236 -22.84 -3.39 28.32
N GLU A 237 -22.48 -4.30 29.23
CA GLU A 237 -21.08 -4.65 29.51
C GLU A 237 -20.42 -5.32 28.29
N ASP A 238 -21.12 -6.24 27.61
CA ASP A 238 -20.61 -6.88 26.38
C ASP A 238 -20.37 -5.86 25.25
N GLN A 239 -21.23 -4.85 25.14
CA GLN A 239 -21.09 -3.75 24.18
C GLN A 239 -19.91 -2.83 24.54
N GLU A 240 -19.69 -2.55 25.83
CA GLU A 240 -18.52 -1.78 26.29
C GLU A 240 -17.22 -2.52 26.01
N ILE A 241 -17.15 -3.81 26.34
CA ILE A 241 -16.01 -4.69 26.05
C ILE A 241 -15.74 -4.69 24.54
N TYR A 242 -16.79 -4.80 23.72
CA TYR A 242 -16.65 -4.76 22.27
C TYR A 242 -15.99 -3.47 21.79
N ASN A 243 -16.47 -2.31 22.27
CA ASN A 243 -15.93 -1.02 21.84
C ASN A 243 -14.47 -0.82 22.29
N LYS A 244 -14.13 -1.25 23.51
CA LYS A 244 -12.75 -1.22 24.02
C LYS A 244 -11.82 -2.09 23.17
N VAL A 245 -12.19 -3.35 22.94
CA VAL A 245 -11.37 -4.29 22.14
C VAL A 245 -11.22 -3.80 20.71
N LEU A 246 -12.28 -3.27 20.10
CA LEU A 246 -12.19 -2.70 18.76
C LEU A 246 -11.20 -1.52 18.71
N ALA A 247 -11.27 -0.60 19.68
CA ALA A 247 -10.35 0.54 19.76
C ALA A 247 -8.89 0.09 19.98
N TRP A 248 -8.67 -0.94 20.80
CA TRP A 248 -7.36 -1.53 21.04
C TRP A 248 -6.77 -2.19 19.78
N LEU A 249 -7.58 -2.95 19.04
CA LEU A 249 -7.16 -3.57 17.78
C LEU A 249 -6.85 -2.53 16.70
N GLN A 250 -7.68 -1.48 16.61
CA GLN A 250 -7.44 -0.33 15.74
C GLN A 250 -6.11 0.36 16.05
N MET A 251 -5.85 0.62 17.33
CA MET A 251 -4.60 1.23 17.77
C MET A 251 -3.38 0.38 17.38
N ILE A 252 -3.43 -0.93 17.57
CA ILE A 252 -2.35 -1.85 17.18
C ILE A 252 -2.14 -1.82 15.66
N GLU A 253 -3.23 -1.87 14.89
CA GLU A 253 -3.16 -1.85 13.43
C GLU A 253 -2.57 -0.54 12.91
N ASP A 254 -2.99 0.59 13.48
CA ASP A 254 -2.44 1.90 13.14
C ASP A 254 -0.92 1.96 13.33
N TRP A 255 -0.41 1.37 14.41
CA TRP A 255 1.02 1.36 14.72
C TRP A 255 1.81 0.41 13.82
N LYS A 256 1.24 -0.73 13.41
CA LYS A 256 1.86 -1.58 12.38
C LYS A 256 1.99 -0.83 11.06
N GLU A 257 0.94 -0.12 10.66
CA GLU A 257 0.96 0.66 9.42
C GLU A 257 1.99 1.79 9.50
N TRP A 258 2.18 2.45 10.66
CA TRP A 258 3.27 3.43 10.81
C TRP A 258 4.66 2.83 10.59
N ILE A 259 4.90 1.59 11.04
CA ILE A 259 6.16 0.88 10.82
C ILE A 259 6.37 0.61 9.33
N LEU A 260 5.34 0.09 8.66
CA LEU A 260 5.38 -0.21 7.24
C LEU A 260 5.58 1.07 6.41
N GLU A 261 4.84 2.13 6.71
CA GLU A 261 4.96 3.44 6.08
C GLU A 261 6.37 4.03 6.25
N GLN A 262 6.92 4.06 7.48
CA GLN A 262 8.28 4.56 7.72
C GLN A 262 9.30 3.76 6.91
N SER A 263 9.19 2.44 6.93
CA SER A 263 10.10 1.55 6.18
C SER A 263 10.02 1.81 4.68
N ALA A 264 8.81 1.92 4.13
CA ALA A 264 8.62 2.17 2.72
C ALA A 264 9.21 3.52 2.30
N MET A 265 8.98 4.57 3.08
CA MET A 265 9.56 5.88 2.82
C MET A 265 11.09 5.86 2.84
N LYS A 266 11.70 5.14 3.79
CA LYS A 266 13.16 4.99 3.89
C LYS A 266 13.74 4.13 2.74
N TYR A 267 13.02 3.14 2.25
CA TYR A 267 13.45 2.33 1.09
C TYR A 267 13.39 3.11 -0.22
N SER A 268 12.39 3.98 -0.40
CA SER A 268 12.28 4.83 -1.59
C SER A 268 13.28 6.01 -1.60
N CYS A 269 13.79 6.43 -0.44
CA CYS A 269 14.75 7.53 -0.31
C CYS A 269 16.10 7.06 0.27
N PRO A 270 16.99 6.43 -0.53
CA PRO A 270 18.32 6.07 -0.05
C PRO A 270 19.11 7.30 0.40
N GLN A 271 19.83 7.18 1.51
CA GLN A 271 20.74 8.24 1.96
C GLN A 271 21.81 8.47 0.89
N ARG A 272 21.97 9.73 0.44
CA ARG A 272 23.00 10.12 -0.53
C ARG A 272 24.38 9.85 0.06
N ASP A 273 25.26 9.24 -0.73
CA ASP A 273 26.66 9.09 -0.36
C ASP A 273 27.37 10.42 -0.61
N GLU A 274 27.91 11.03 0.44
CA GLU A 274 28.71 12.27 0.32
C GLU A 274 30.04 12.02 -0.41
N ASN A 275 30.44 10.74 -0.54
CA ASN A 275 31.68 10.29 -1.16
C ASN A 275 31.47 9.53 -2.48
N ALA A 276 30.31 9.61 -3.14
CA ALA A 276 30.10 8.95 -4.43
C ALA A 276 30.89 9.65 -5.55
N THR A 277 32.17 9.31 -5.67
CA THR A 277 32.94 9.55 -6.89
C THR A 277 32.31 8.73 -8.03
N SER A 278 32.24 9.33 -9.21
CA SER A 278 31.52 8.90 -10.39
C SER A 278 32.13 7.67 -11.10
N ASP A 279 32.25 6.52 -10.43
CA ASP A 279 32.68 5.31 -11.10
C ASP A 279 31.49 4.53 -11.68
N ILE A 280 31.59 4.29 -12.99
CA ILE A 280 30.51 3.89 -13.91
C ILE A 280 30.11 2.40 -13.70
N TYR A 281 30.79 1.66 -12.83
CA TYR A 281 30.49 0.26 -12.55
C TYR A 281 30.58 -0.08 -11.06
N PRO A 282 29.44 -0.28 -10.39
CA PRO A 282 29.43 -0.77 -9.02
C PRO A 282 30.02 -2.18 -8.94
N GLY A 283 31.11 -2.34 -8.19
CA GLY A 283 31.60 -3.67 -7.79
C GLY A 283 30.54 -4.43 -6.97
N GLU A 284 30.69 -5.75 -6.77
CA GLU A 284 29.73 -6.53 -5.97
C GLU A 284 29.53 -5.96 -4.55
N GLU A 285 30.59 -5.39 -3.97
CA GLU A 285 30.56 -4.67 -2.69
C GLU A 285 29.55 -3.51 -2.71
N GLU A 286 29.43 -2.77 -3.82
CA GLU A 286 28.50 -1.63 -3.94
C GLU A 286 27.03 -2.05 -4.06
N LYS A 287 26.72 -3.25 -4.57
CA LYS A 287 25.34 -3.77 -4.57
C LYS A 287 24.87 -4.03 -3.13
N PHE A 288 25.74 -4.57 -2.27
CA PHE A 288 25.46 -4.67 -0.83
C PHE A 288 25.36 -3.30 -0.16
N GLN A 289 26.09 -2.28 -0.65
CA GLN A 289 25.95 -0.91 -0.14
C GLN A 289 24.56 -0.32 -0.41
N GLN A 290 23.87 -0.67 -1.50
CA GLN A 290 22.55 -0.09 -1.80
C GLN A 290 21.50 -0.48 -0.74
N TYR A 291 21.39 -1.76 -0.39
CA TYR A 291 20.48 -2.18 0.68
C TYR A 291 20.93 -1.64 2.04
N LYS A 292 22.24 -1.66 2.32
CA LYS A 292 22.81 -1.07 3.55
C LYS A 292 22.52 0.44 3.67
N ARG A 293 22.49 1.17 2.55
CA ARG A 293 22.16 2.60 2.49
C ARG A 293 20.71 2.87 2.89
N VAL A 294 19.76 2.03 2.47
CA VAL A 294 18.34 2.20 2.82
C VAL A 294 17.97 1.64 4.19
N VAL A 295 18.71 0.65 4.71
CA VAL A 295 18.38 -0.01 6.00
C VAL A 295 19.30 0.39 7.14
N THR A 296 20.61 0.20 7.02
CA THR A 296 21.53 0.41 8.16
C THR A 296 21.85 1.88 8.36
N LYS A 297 22.11 2.59 7.25
CA LYS A 297 22.54 4.00 7.24
C LYS A 297 21.36 4.98 7.34
N ASN A 298 20.21 4.66 6.72
CA ASN A 298 19.06 5.57 6.68
C ASN A 298 18.28 5.74 8.00
N TYR A 299 18.61 4.95 9.03
CA TYR A 299 17.94 5.01 10.34
C TYR A 299 18.87 5.59 11.37
N SER A 300 18.48 6.73 11.94
CA SER A 300 19.19 7.34 13.06
C SER A 300 19.07 6.47 14.33
N THR A 301 19.91 6.73 15.34
CA THR A 301 19.78 6.07 16.64
C THR A 301 18.41 6.33 17.27
N ALA A 302 17.88 7.55 17.13
CA ALA A 302 16.55 7.90 17.60
C ALA A 302 15.45 7.11 16.87
N ASP A 303 15.55 6.95 15.54
CA ASP A 303 14.60 6.14 14.76
C ASP A 303 14.61 4.68 15.22
N LYS A 304 15.81 4.10 15.42
CA LYS A 304 15.97 2.71 15.86
C LYS A 304 15.37 2.47 17.25
N SER A 305 15.64 3.37 18.19
CA SER A 305 15.05 3.30 19.53
C SER A 305 13.53 3.46 19.50
N SER A 306 13.02 4.40 18.70
CA SER A 306 11.57 4.64 18.56
C SER A 306 10.85 3.44 17.93
N LEU A 307 11.45 2.81 16.92
CA LEU A 307 10.95 1.57 16.32
C LEU A 307 10.92 0.42 17.32
N LEU A 308 12.02 0.23 18.06
CA LEU A 308 12.12 -0.83 19.06
C LEU A 308 11.04 -0.66 20.14
N GLU A 309 10.86 0.57 20.63
CA GLU A 309 9.85 0.89 21.63
C GLU A 309 8.44 0.61 21.10
N LEU A 310 8.11 1.08 19.89
CA LEU A 310 6.79 0.85 19.29
C LEU A 310 6.51 -0.65 19.06
N ILE A 311 7.47 -1.39 18.53
CA ILE A 311 7.35 -2.84 18.33
C ILE A 311 7.15 -3.56 19.68
N SER A 312 7.89 -3.14 20.71
CA SER A 312 7.74 -3.70 22.06
C SER A 312 6.34 -3.42 22.63
N MET A 313 5.83 -2.19 22.48
CA MET A 313 4.47 -1.82 22.89
C MET A 313 3.41 -2.69 22.18
N ILE A 314 3.50 -2.82 20.85
CA ILE A 314 2.58 -3.66 20.06
C ILE A 314 2.60 -5.10 20.56
N LYS A 315 3.79 -5.71 20.65
CA LYS A 315 3.93 -7.13 21.00
C LYS A 315 3.49 -7.43 22.42
N SER A 316 3.89 -6.61 23.38
CA SER A 316 3.56 -6.79 24.79
C SER A 316 2.04 -6.70 25.00
N PHE A 317 1.42 -5.68 24.43
CA PHE A 317 -0.02 -5.50 24.57
C PHE A 317 -0.84 -6.56 23.81
N SER A 318 -0.39 -6.95 22.61
CA SER A 318 -1.02 -8.05 21.87
C SER A 318 -0.97 -9.37 22.66
N SER A 319 0.15 -9.66 23.34
CA SER A 319 0.29 -10.82 24.23
C SER A 319 -0.71 -10.77 25.37
N SER A 320 -0.84 -9.61 26.05
CA SER A 320 -1.81 -9.44 27.14
C SER A 320 -3.27 -9.55 26.68
N LEU A 321 -3.59 -9.14 25.45
CA LEU A 321 -4.93 -9.35 24.88
C LEU A 321 -5.20 -10.82 24.56
N GLN A 322 -4.20 -11.55 24.06
CA GLN A 322 -4.31 -12.98 23.75
C GLN A 322 -4.59 -13.81 25.01
N GLU A 323 -3.99 -13.47 26.14
CA GLU A 323 -4.26 -14.12 27.43
C GLU A 323 -5.75 -14.05 27.84
N LEU A 324 -6.46 -12.99 27.44
CA LEU A 324 -7.88 -12.80 27.74
C LEU A 324 -8.81 -13.26 26.61
N GLN A 325 -8.28 -13.82 25.54
CA GLN A 325 -9.05 -14.17 24.35
C GLN A 325 -10.24 -15.08 24.66
N SER A 326 -10.09 -16.03 25.58
CA SER A 326 -11.16 -16.96 26.00
C SER A 326 -12.38 -16.25 26.60
N PHE A 327 -12.20 -15.08 27.22
CA PHE A 327 -13.26 -14.27 27.78
C PHE A 327 -13.79 -13.23 26.79
N LEU A 328 -12.89 -12.60 26.03
CA LEU A 328 -13.23 -11.55 25.07
C LEU A 328 -13.99 -12.11 23.86
N ALA A 329 -13.54 -13.22 23.28
CA ALA A 329 -14.14 -13.74 22.05
C ALA A 329 -15.63 -14.07 22.18
N PRO A 330 -16.11 -14.73 23.25
CA PRO A 330 -17.54 -14.94 23.46
C PRO A 330 -18.33 -13.65 23.66
N ALA A 331 -17.77 -12.65 24.35
CA ALA A 331 -18.42 -11.34 24.53
C ALA A 331 -18.61 -10.63 23.18
N LEU A 332 -17.56 -10.59 22.36
CA LEU A 332 -17.63 -10.03 21.00
C LEU A 332 -18.66 -10.75 20.14
N ALA A 333 -18.68 -12.09 20.18
CA ALA A 333 -19.62 -12.89 19.41
C ALA A 333 -21.09 -12.61 19.80
N ARG A 334 -21.37 -12.47 21.11
CA ARG A 334 -22.70 -12.09 21.60
C ARG A 334 -23.12 -10.71 21.12
N THR A 335 -22.22 -9.73 21.21
CA THR A 335 -22.49 -8.37 20.73
C THR A 335 -22.77 -8.34 19.23
N CYS A 336 -21.98 -9.04 18.41
CA CYS A 336 -22.22 -9.17 16.98
C CYS A 336 -23.55 -9.85 16.66
N HIS A 337 -23.88 -10.93 17.39
CA HIS A 337 -25.15 -11.63 17.22
C HIS A 337 -26.34 -10.71 17.53
N TRP A 338 -26.27 -9.97 18.64
CA TRP A 338 -27.32 -9.03 19.02
C TRP A 338 -27.51 -7.94 17.96
N ARG A 339 -26.43 -7.31 17.49
CA ARG A 339 -26.47 -6.27 16.42
C ARG A 339 -26.95 -6.77 15.05
N THR A 340 -26.94 -8.08 14.81
CA THR A 340 -27.41 -8.66 13.54
C THR A 340 -28.87 -9.10 13.59
N GLN A 341 -29.45 -9.17 14.79
CA GLN A 341 -30.86 -9.51 15.01
C GLN A 341 -31.75 -8.27 15.16
N GLU A 342 -31.18 -7.12 15.53
CA GLU A 342 -31.78 -5.80 15.30
C GLU A 342 -31.75 -5.44 13.81
#